data_AF-A0A559TJC4-F1
#
_entry.id   AF-A0A559TJC4-F1
#
_cell.length_a   1.000
_cell.length_b   1.000
_cell.length_c   1.000
_cell.angle_alpha   90.00
_cell.angle_beta   90.00
_cell.angle_gamma   90.00
#
_symmetry.space_group_name_H-M   'P 1'
#
loop_
_entity.id
_entity.type
_entity.pdbx_description
1 polymer ?
#
loop_
_entity_poly.entity_id
_entity_poly.type
_entity_poly.pdbx_seq_one_letter_code
_entity_poly.pdbx_strand_id
1 'polypeptide(L)'
;MVRPLIQTKPPSAAVTALREHGSLQAYAALHRRVPGLGPFFTKFLYFTGIAIPPARGPRPLILDRVLSGRLQWMAAAVGRESGHDPDGSVAAWVWSDGNWSPHRYQVYLSFIHAAVDQLAAGDNWPSGAAPDLLECALFTTGCETSG
;
A
#
# COMPACT_ATOMS: atom_id res chain seq x y z
N MET A 1 24.67 -28.80 23.81
CA MET A 1 24.72 -27.33 24.00
C MET A 1 23.80 -26.71 22.95
N VAL A 2 22.59 -26.32 23.32
CA VAL A 2 21.57 -25.82 22.39
C VAL A 2 21.44 -24.31 22.59
N ARG A 3 21.74 -23.51 21.56
CA ARG A 3 21.43 -22.08 21.53
C ARG A 3 19.91 -21.91 21.39
N PRO A 4 19.23 -21.07 22.19
CA PRO A 4 17.85 -20.72 21.92
C PRO A 4 17.85 -19.74 20.74
N LEU A 5 17.29 -20.16 19.60
CA LEU A 5 16.83 -19.24 18.57
C LEU A 5 15.72 -18.40 19.20
N ILE A 6 16.00 -17.14 19.50
CA ILE A 6 14.98 -16.17 19.86
C ILE A 6 14.02 -16.11 18.67
N GLN A 7 12.88 -16.78 18.79
CA GLN A 7 11.73 -16.54 17.91
C GLN A 7 11.30 -15.10 18.17
N THR A 8 11.86 -14.16 17.43
CA THR A 8 11.39 -12.78 17.46
C THR A 8 9.93 -12.79 17.03
N LYS A 9 9.05 -12.29 17.90
CA LYS A 9 7.62 -12.16 17.58
C LYS A 9 7.50 -11.39 16.26
N PRO A 10 6.62 -11.78 15.33
CA PRO A 10 6.52 -11.15 14.00
C PRO A 10 6.49 -9.61 14.02
N PRO A 11 5.80 -8.94 14.97
CA PRO A 11 5.85 -7.47 15.08
C PRO A 11 7.24 -6.89 15.33
N SER A 12 8.06 -7.55 16.17
CA SER A 12 9.43 -7.08 16.46
C SER A 12 10.32 -7.21 15.24
N ALA A 13 10.22 -8.33 14.50
CA ALA A 13 10.98 -8.52 13.27
C ALA A 13 10.58 -7.49 12.20
N ALA A 14 9.29 -7.15 12.11
CA ALA A 14 8.79 -6.14 11.18
C ALA A 14 9.29 -4.73 11.52
N VAL A 15 9.35 -4.36 12.81
CA VAL A 15 9.91 -3.08 13.27
C VAL A 15 11.40 -2.98 12.91
N THR A 16 12.18 -4.04 13.17
CA THR A 16 13.60 -4.10 12.80
C THR A 16 13.75 -3.98 11.28
N ALA A 17 13.00 -4.76 10.52
CA ALA A 17 13.06 -4.71 9.05
C ALA A 17 12.63 -3.33 8.50
N LEU A 18 11.66 -2.65 9.11
CA LEU A 18 11.29 -1.29 8.72
C LEU A 18 12.46 -0.32 8.92
N ARG A 19 13.10 -0.40 10.08
CA ARG A 19 14.24 0.44 10.45
C ARG A 19 15.48 0.20 9.60
N GLU A 20 15.71 -1.04 9.15
CA GLU A 20 16.97 -1.43 8.49
C GLU A 20 16.85 -1.54 6.97
N HIS A 21 15.65 -1.88 6.47
CA HIS A 21 15.44 -2.26 5.07
C HIS A 21 14.28 -1.54 4.40
N GLY A 22 13.30 -1.09 5.17
CA GLY A 22 12.15 -0.31 4.69
C GLY A 22 10.84 -1.11 4.63
N SER A 23 9.82 -0.46 4.07
CA SER A 23 8.40 -0.86 4.17
C SER A 23 8.10 -2.23 3.55
N LEU A 24 8.78 -2.58 2.45
CA LEU A 24 8.59 -3.86 1.77
C LEU A 24 9.05 -5.04 2.65
N GLN A 25 10.26 -4.97 3.17
CA GLN A 25 10.83 -6.03 4.00
C GLN A 25 10.08 -6.14 5.34
N ALA A 26 9.62 -5.01 5.89
CA ALA A 26 8.75 -5.01 7.05
C ALA A 26 7.43 -5.73 6.81
N TYR A 27 6.80 -5.51 5.65
CA TYR A 27 5.59 -6.23 5.27
C TYR A 27 5.84 -7.71 5.00
N ALA A 28 6.93 -8.05 4.30
CA ALA A 28 7.33 -9.43 4.06
C ALA A 28 7.55 -10.21 5.36
N ALA A 29 8.06 -9.56 6.41
CA ALA A 29 8.24 -10.17 7.73
C ALA A 29 6.91 -10.54 8.42
N LEU A 30 5.81 -9.86 8.07
CA LEU A 30 4.45 -10.07 8.63
C LEU A 30 3.58 -10.96 7.75
N HIS A 31 3.75 -10.89 6.44
CA HIS A 31 2.88 -11.55 5.47
C HIS A 31 2.75 -13.06 5.75
N ARG A 32 1.50 -13.54 5.89
CA ARG A 32 1.12 -14.92 6.23
C ARG A 32 1.64 -15.45 7.58
N ARG A 33 2.21 -14.62 8.45
CA ARG A 33 2.62 -15.04 9.80
C ARG A 33 1.45 -15.26 10.75
N VAL A 34 0.34 -14.53 10.54
CA VAL A 34 -0.90 -14.71 11.29
C VAL A 34 -2.06 -14.79 10.29
N PRO A 35 -2.74 -15.95 10.18
CA PRO A 35 -3.94 -16.09 9.36
C PRO A 35 -5.01 -15.06 9.75
N GLY A 36 -5.74 -14.52 8.77
CA GLY A 36 -6.85 -13.59 9.00
C GLY A 36 -6.47 -12.12 9.24
N LEU A 37 -5.18 -11.79 9.42
CA LEU A 37 -4.72 -10.41 9.64
C LEU A 37 -4.17 -9.71 8.39
N GLY A 38 -4.41 -10.24 7.19
CA GLY A 38 -3.83 -9.79 5.91
C GLY A 38 -3.70 -8.26 5.76
N PRO A 39 -4.81 -7.52 5.61
CA PRO A 39 -4.83 -6.05 5.55
C PRO A 39 -4.29 -5.36 6.79
N PHE A 40 -4.51 -5.95 7.96
CA PHE A 40 -4.23 -5.31 9.24
C PHE A 40 -2.73 -5.01 9.43
N PHE A 41 -1.86 -5.78 8.77
CA PHE A 41 -0.42 -5.54 8.81
C PHE A 41 0.01 -4.22 8.16
N THR A 42 -0.70 -3.71 7.14
CA THR A 42 -0.37 -2.39 6.57
C THR A 42 -0.71 -1.29 7.55
N LYS A 43 -1.81 -1.43 8.31
CA LYS A 43 -2.17 -0.52 9.41
C LYS A 43 -1.13 -0.54 10.54
N PHE A 44 -0.65 -1.72 10.95
CA PHE A 44 0.45 -1.83 11.91
C PHE A 44 1.71 -1.09 11.40
N LEU A 45 2.08 -1.31 10.13
CA LEU A 45 3.25 -0.66 9.54
C LEU A 45 3.08 0.84 9.39
N TYR A 46 1.88 1.32 9.04
CA TYR A 46 1.57 2.75 8.96
C TYR A 46 1.86 3.46 10.29
N PHE A 47 1.28 2.98 11.40
CA PHE A 47 1.54 3.58 12.72
C PHE A 47 3.00 3.40 13.17
N THR A 48 3.62 2.26 12.84
CA THR A 48 5.04 2.05 13.12
C THR A 48 5.90 3.06 12.34
N GLY A 49 5.55 3.34 11.08
CA GLY A 49 6.23 4.30 10.20
C GLY A 49 6.07 5.76 10.61
N ILE A 50 5.02 6.10 11.38
CA ILE A 50 4.89 7.42 12.02
C ILE A 50 5.94 7.57 13.13
N ALA A 51 6.12 6.54 13.96
CA ALA A 51 7.06 6.58 15.08
C ALA A 51 8.52 6.33 14.66
N ILE A 52 8.74 5.49 13.65
CA ILE A 52 10.05 5.04 13.19
C ILE A 52 10.07 5.14 11.66
N PRO A 53 10.63 6.22 11.09
CA PRO A 53 10.75 6.36 9.65
C PRO A 53 11.49 5.16 9.03
N PRO A 54 11.08 4.70 7.83
CA PRO A 54 11.76 3.60 7.16
C PRO A 54 13.19 4.00 6.77
N ALA A 55 14.11 3.04 6.79
CA ALA A 55 15.50 3.27 6.37
C ALA A 55 15.60 3.70 4.89
N ARG A 56 14.73 3.14 4.03
CA ARG A 56 14.75 3.32 2.58
C ARG A 56 13.34 3.25 2.02
N GLY A 57 13.14 3.91 0.88
CA GLY A 57 11.91 3.86 0.12
C GLY A 57 10.75 4.60 0.79
N PRO A 58 9.53 4.43 0.25
CA PRO A 58 8.35 5.16 0.70
C PRO A 58 7.93 4.75 2.12
N ARG A 59 7.33 5.71 2.85
CA ARG A 59 6.65 5.41 4.11
C ARG A 59 5.52 4.39 3.90
N PRO A 60 5.27 3.48 4.86
CA PRO A 60 4.13 2.58 4.80
C PRO A 60 2.81 3.36 4.72
N LEU A 61 1.86 2.85 3.94
CA LEU A 61 0.51 3.38 3.78
C LEU A 61 -0.51 2.24 3.96
N ILE A 62 -1.76 2.58 4.19
CA ILE A 62 -2.81 1.60 4.49
C ILE A 62 -3.40 1.10 3.18
N LEU A 63 -3.02 -0.11 2.78
CA LEU A 63 -3.80 -0.86 1.79
C LEU A 63 -4.93 -1.59 2.51
N ASP A 64 -6.16 -1.26 2.17
CA ASP A 64 -7.36 -1.97 2.61
C ASP A 64 -8.25 -2.41 1.42
N ARG A 65 -9.33 -3.13 1.75
CA ARG A 65 -10.23 -3.70 0.73
C ARG A 65 -10.98 -2.63 -0.07
N VAL A 66 -11.35 -1.52 0.57
CA VAL A 66 -12.09 -0.46 -0.09
C VAL A 66 -11.17 0.28 -1.06
N LEU A 67 -9.96 0.61 -0.61
CA LEU A 67 -8.95 1.26 -1.45
C LEU A 67 -8.54 0.36 -2.61
N SER A 68 -8.31 -0.93 -2.36
CA SER A 68 -8.02 -1.92 -3.40
C SER A 68 -9.14 -1.99 -4.44
N GLY A 69 -10.41 -2.05 -4.00
CA GLY A 69 -11.55 -2.06 -4.91
C GLY A 69 -11.67 -0.78 -5.75
N ARG A 70 -11.36 0.38 -5.16
CA ARG A 70 -11.36 1.66 -5.88
C ARG A 70 -10.27 1.71 -6.94
N LEU A 71 -9.06 1.30 -6.59
CA LEU A 71 -7.92 1.23 -7.52
C LEU A 71 -8.18 0.22 -8.64
N GLN A 72 -8.84 -0.90 -8.34
CA GLN A 72 -9.29 -1.86 -9.35
C GLN A 72 -10.21 -1.21 -10.38
N TRP A 73 -11.23 -0.49 -9.92
CA TRP A 73 -12.20 0.17 -10.79
C TRP A 73 -11.55 1.22 -11.69
N MET A 74 -10.70 2.09 -11.12
CA MET A 74 -9.97 3.12 -11.87
C MET A 74 -9.00 2.50 -12.88
N ALA A 75 -8.20 1.51 -12.46
CA ALA A 75 -7.23 0.85 -13.33
C ALA A 75 -7.91 0.12 -14.48
N ALA A 76 -9.07 -0.50 -14.25
CA ALA A 76 -9.83 -1.16 -15.31
C ALA A 76 -10.41 -0.15 -16.32
N ALA A 77 -10.84 1.04 -15.87
CA ALA A 77 -11.30 2.09 -16.76
C ALA A 77 -10.16 2.62 -17.66
N VAL A 78 -9.04 3.02 -17.04
CA VAL A 78 -7.85 3.50 -17.76
C VAL A 78 -7.27 2.42 -18.68
N GLY A 79 -7.26 1.16 -18.23
CA GLY A 79 -6.78 0.01 -18.99
C GLY A 79 -7.56 -0.23 -20.28
N ARG A 80 -8.89 -0.07 -20.22
CA ARG A 80 -9.77 -0.14 -21.40
C ARG A 80 -9.56 1.03 -22.34
N GLU A 81 -9.52 2.25 -21.81
CA GLU A 81 -9.37 3.47 -22.60
C GLU A 81 -8.02 3.54 -23.33
N SER A 82 -6.95 3.11 -22.67
CA SER A 82 -5.59 3.07 -23.25
C SER A 82 -5.33 1.86 -24.14
N GLY A 83 -6.18 0.82 -24.08
CA GLY A 83 -5.97 -0.46 -24.76
C GLY A 83 -4.90 -1.36 -24.12
N HIS A 84 -4.36 -1.01 -22.96
CA HIS A 84 -3.32 -1.79 -22.27
C HIS A 84 -3.87 -2.94 -21.40
N ASP A 85 -5.12 -2.84 -20.94
CA ASP A 85 -5.83 -3.88 -20.17
C ASP A 85 -7.30 -3.90 -20.59
N PRO A 86 -7.59 -4.29 -21.85
CA PRO A 86 -8.92 -4.15 -22.45
C PRO A 86 -9.98 -5.04 -21.78
N ASP A 87 -9.57 -6.13 -21.13
CA ASP A 87 -10.46 -7.03 -20.40
C ASP A 87 -10.47 -6.79 -18.88
N GLY A 88 -9.62 -5.88 -18.38
CA GLY A 88 -9.52 -5.56 -16.95
C GLY A 88 -8.86 -6.65 -16.10
N SER A 89 -8.26 -7.67 -16.73
CA SER A 89 -7.68 -8.82 -16.03
C SER A 89 -6.46 -8.42 -15.20
N VAL A 90 -5.64 -7.48 -15.69
CA VAL A 90 -4.47 -6.98 -14.96
C VAL A 90 -4.94 -6.18 -13.74
N ALA A 91 -5.90 -5.26 -13.92
CA ALA A 91 -6.48 -4.50 -12.82
C ALA A 91 -7.08 -5.42 -11.75
N ALA A 92 -7.87 -6.43 -12.15
CA ALA A 92 -8.47 -7.41 -11.25
C ALA A 92 -7.41 -8.22 -10.47
N TRP A 93 -6.32 -8.61 -11.12
CA TRP A 93 -5.24 -9.35 -10.47
C TRP A 93 -4.46 -8.47 -9.48
N VAL A 94 -3.98 -7.29 -9.92
CA VAL A 94 -3.18 -6.37 -9.11
C VAL A 94 -3.95 -5.92 -7.87
N TRP A 95 -5.26 -5.69 -8.00
CA TRP A 95 -6.09 -5.07 -6.96
C TRP A 95 -7.13 -6.02 -6.33
N SER A 96 -6.98 -7.33 -6.50
CA SER A 96 -7.82 -8.32 -5.81
C SER A 96 -7.87 -8.12 -4.29
N ASP A 97 -9.02 -8.40 -3.68
CA ASP A 97 -9.34 -8.08 -2.29
C ASP A 97 -8.76 -9.04 -1.22
N GLY A 98 -7.67 -9.73 -1.55
CA GLY A 98 -7.01 -10.66 -0.63
C GLY A 98 -5.63 -11.09 -1.12
N ASN A 99 -4.90 -11.82 -0.26
CA ASN A 99 -3.54 -12.33 -0.54
C ASN A 99 -2.61 -11.24 -1.12
N TRP A 100 -2.61 -10.06 -0.51
CA TRP A 100 -1.70 -8.97 -0.87
C TRP A 100 -0.27 -9.41 -0.59
N SER A 101 0.39 -9.89 -1.64
CA SER A 101 1.78 -10.28 -1.54
C SER A 101 2.65 -9.05 -1.27
N PRO A 102 3.88 -9.23 -0.74
CA PRO A 102 4.82 -8.12 -0.60
C PRO A 102 5.03 -7.35 -1.90
N HIS A 103 5.01 -8.04 -3.04
CA HIS A 103 5.07 -7.40 -4.35
C HIS A 103 3.88 -6.48 -4.63
N ARG A 104 2.64 -6.94 -4.37
CA ARG A 104 1.44 -6.11 -4.58
C ARG A 104 1.41 -4.90 -3.63
N TYR A 105 1.87 -5.09 -2.40
CA TYR A 105 2.04 -3.97 -1.47
C TYR A 105 3.08 -2.96 -1.96
N GLN A 106 4.19 -3.42 -2.56
CA GLN A 106 5.17 -2.53 -3.18
C GLN A 106 4.59 -1.76 -4.36
N VAL A 107 3.85 -2.42 -5.25
CA VAL A 107 3.17 -1.77 -6.39
C VAL A 107 2.24 -0.68 -5.89
N TYR A 108 1.46 -0.96 -4.85
CA TYR A 108 0.60 0.03 -4.20
C TYR A 108 1.37 1.23 -3.66
N LEU A 109 2.43 1.01 -2.87
CA LEU A 109 3.24 2.11 -2.32
C LEU A 109 3.87 2.95 -3.43
N SER A 110 4.46 2.31 -4.44
CA SER A 110 5.04 3.02 -5.57
C SER A 110 4.00 3.85 -6.33
N PHE A 111 2.80 3.31 -6.54
CA PHE A 111 1.71 4.02 -7.22
C PHE A 111 1.26 5.26 -6.45
N ILE A 112 0.94 5.13 -5.16
CA ILE A 112 0.43 6.28 -4.37
C ILE A 112 1.48 7.37 -4.25
N HIS A 113 2.74 7.02 -3.95
CA HIS A 113 3.80 8.03 -3.84
C HIS A 113 4.06 8.72 -5.18
N ALA A 114 4.09 7.98 -6.29
CA ALA A 114 4.25 8.58 -7.62
C ALA A 114 3.05 9.48 -8.01
N ALA A 115 1.83 9.09 -7.65
CA ALA A 115 0.65 9.92 -7.89
C ALA A 115 0.70 11.23 -7.11
N VAL A 116 1.14 11.19 -5.85
CA VAL A 116 1.33 12.40 -5.02
C VAL A 116 2.42 13.28 -5.61
N ASP A 117 3.55 12.71 -6.04
CA ASP A 117 4.63 13.48 -6.68
C ASP A 117 4.14 14.18 -7.95
N GLN A 118 3.31 13.51 -8.77
CA GLN A 118 2.71 14.09 -9.96
C GLN A 118 1.71 15.20 -9.63
N LEU A 119 0.85 15.01 -8.64
CA LEU A 119 -0.12 16.02 -8.21
C LEU A 119 0.56 17.25 -7.60
N ALA A 120 1.63 17.04 -6.83
CA ALA A 120 2.45 18.10 -6.24
C ALA A 120 3.19 18.92 -7.29
N ALA A 121 3.58 18.31 -8.42
CA ALA A 121 4.22 19.03 -9.53
C ALA A 121 3.25 19.95 -10.29
N GLY A 122 1.93 19.72 -10.20
CA GLY A 122 0.90 20.46 -10.93
C GLY A 122 0.21 21.58 -10.15
N ASP A 123 0.73 21.99 -8.99
CA ASP A 123 0.10 22.94 -8.03
C ASP A 123 -1.32 22.55 -7.56
N ASN A 124 -1.80 21.36 -7.92
CA ASN A 124 -3.13 20.83 -7.59
C ASN A 124 -3.14 20.06 -6.26
N TRP A 125 -2.01 20.00 -5.57
CA TRP A 125 -1.84 19.31 -4.29
C TRP A 125 -1.25 20.25 -3.24
N PRO A 126 -1.73 20.25 -1.98
CA PRO A 126 -1.15 21.11 -0.96
C PRO A 126 0.33 20.80 -0.74
N SER A 127 1.16 21.83 -0.69
CA SER A 127 2.59 21.66 -0.39
C SER A 127 2.78 20.99 0.97
N GLY A 128 3.54 19.90 1.00
CA GLY A 128 3.77 19.11 2.22
C GLY A 128 2.60 18.23 2.66
N ALA A 129 1.53 18.11 1.86
CA ALA A 129 0.46 17.14 2.15
C ALA A 129 1.01 15.72 2.17
N ALA A 130 0.68 14.99 3.24
CA ALA A 130 1.13 13.64 3.42
C ALA A 130 0.48 12.69 2.39
N PRO A 131 1.18 11.65 1.91
CA PRO A 131 0.66 10.77 0.86
C PRO A 131 -0.62 10.02 1.23
N ASP A 132 -0.90 9.84 2.51
CA ASP A 132 -2.14 9.26 3.03
C ASP A 132 -3.37 10.15 2.77
N LEU A 133 -3.21 11.46 2.56
CA LEU A 133 -4.31 12.33 2.13
C LEU A 133 -4.82 12.00 0.73
N LEU A 134 -4.04 11.30 -0.12
CA LEU A 134 -4.55 10.83 -1.40
C LEU A 134 -5.68 9.80 -1.22
N GLU A 135 -5.69 9.06 -0.13
CA GLU A 135 -6.79 8.15 0.20
C GLU A 135 -8.12 8.90 0.26
N CYS A 136 -8.15 10.11 0.85
CA CYS A 136 -9.35 10.95 0.91
C CYS A 136 -9.89 11.29 -0.49
N ALA A 137 -9.03 11.67 -1.43
CA ALA A 137 -9.43 11.97 -2.80
C ALA A 137 -9.97 10.73 -3.54
N LEU A 138 -9.39 9.56 -3.27
CA LEU A 138 -9.85 8.29 -3.85
C LEU A 138 -11.24 7.90 -3.33
N PHE A 139 -11.60 8.27 -2.09
CA PHE A 139 -12.94 8.07 -1.54
C PHE A 139 -13.98 9.07 -2.06
N THR A 140 -13.61 10.33 -2.33
CA THR A 140 -14.58 11.39 -2.70
C THR A 140 -14.93 11.42 -4.19
N THR A 141 -14.05 10.94 -5.07
CA THR A 141 -14.26 10.91 -6.53
C THR A 141 -15.40 9.95 -6.98
N GLY A 142 -16.16 9.37 -6.05
CA GLY A 142 -17.28 8.47 -6.33
C GLY A 142 -18.65 9.15 -6.43
N CYS A 143 -18.76 10.48 -6.28
CA CYS A 143 -20.04 11.19 -6.21
C CYS A 143 -20.22 12.29 -7.26
N GLU A 144 -19.70 12.13 -8.48
CA GLU A 144 -20.13 12.94 -9.63
C GLU A 144 -20.34 12.03 -10.83
N THR A 145 -21.48 11.32 -10.83
CA THR A 145 -22.16 10.77 -12.01
C THR A 145 -23.57 10.38 -11.58
N SER A 146 -24.37 11.37 -11.21
CA SER A 146 -25.82 11.31 -11.15
C SER A 146 -26.34 12.75 -11.21
N GLY A 147 -26.68 13.18 -12.43
CA GLY A 147 -27.23 14.48 -12.77
C GLY A 147 -27.55 14.50 -14.25
#